data_AF-A0A1J9QY01-F1
#
_entry.id   AF-A0A1J9QY01-F1
#
_cell.length_a   1.000
_cell.length_b   1.000
_cell.length_c   1.000
_cell.angle_alpha   90.00
_cell.angle_beta   90.00
_cell.angle_gamma   90.00
#
_symmetry.space_group_name_H-M   'P 1'
#
loop_
_entity.id
_entity.type
_entity.pdbx_description
1 polymer ?
#
loop_
_entity_poly.entity_id
_entity_poly.type
_entity_poly.pdbx_seq_one_letter_code
_entity_poly.pdbx_strand_id
1 'polypeptide(L)'
;MTSAAALKDLAREMMTTLCNKRDYDSPFIQQHVSPSFCATHLNKPSTANRAEFIAMLSTAMTKMPTFHLDIRDVIAEVDEESGKGKVWVFSRMSGFPDGKVQESVDMMEWQGDVAMRGKDIQMVVEKE
;
A
#
# COMPACT_ATOMS: atom_id res chain seq x y z
N MET A 1 1.09 -21.67 -7.00
CA MET A 1 0.62 -21.14 -5.71
C MET A 1 1.59 -20.06 -5.28
N THR A 2 1.09 -18.89 -4.87
CA THR A 2 1.95 -17.77 -4.45
C THR A 2 2.38 -17.99 -3.01
N SER A 3 3.68 -18.06 -2.75
CA SER A 3 4.19 -18.27 -1.38
C SER A 3 4.10 -17.00 -0.53
N ALA A 4 4.19 -17.15 0.79
CA ALA A 4 4.25 -16.00 1.70
C ALA A 4 5.42 -15.06 1.36
N ALA A 5 6.60 -15.61 1.01
CA ALA A 5 7.75 -14.81 0.59
C ALA A 5 7.44 -13.99 -0.68
N ALA A 6 6.83 -14.61 -1.69
CA ALA A 6 6.46 -13.91 -2.92
C ALA A 6 5.43 -12.79 -2.67
N LEU A 7 4.43 -13.01 -1.80
CA LEU A 7 3.47 -11.97 -1.43
C LEU A 7 4.12 -10.79 -0.69
N LYS A 8 5.11 -11.05 0.17
CA LYS A 8 5.87 -9.97 0.81
C LYS A 8 6.58 -9.10 -0.22
N ASP A 9 7.19 -9.71 -1.23
CA ASP A 9 7.92 -8.98 -2.26
C ASP A 9 6.98 -8.19 -3.18
N LEU A 10 5.84 -8.77 -3.55
CA LEU A 10 4.80 -8.06 -4.31
C LEU A 10 4.26 -6.85 -3.54
N ALA A 11 4.00 -6.99 -2.24
CA ALA A 11 3.55 -5.89 -1.40
C ALA A 11 4.60 -4.78 -1.29
N ARG A 12 5.88 -5.13 -1.12
CA ARG A 12 6.97 -4.14 -1.10
C ARG A 12 7.07 -3.38 -2.41
N GLU A 13 7.01 -4.09 -3.53
CA GLU A 13 7.10 -3.47 -4.86
C GLU A 13 5.90 -2.58 -5.13
N MET A 14 4.68 -2.99 -4.74
CA MET A 14 3.47 -2.16 -4.83
C MET A 14 3.62 -0.85 -4.05
N MET A 15 3.97 -0.94 -2.76
CA MET A 15 4.13 0.25 -1.90
C MET A 15 5.24 1.16 -2.42
N THR A 16 6.39 0.62 -2.79
CA THR A 16 7.52 1.39 -3.32
C THR A 16 7.17 2.07 -4.64
N THR A 17 6.49 1.37 -5.56
CA THR A 17 6.10 1.89 -6.86
C THR A 17 5.12 3.05 -6.74
N LEU A 18 4.10 2.89 -5.89
CA LEU A 18 3.06 3.89 -5.71
C LEU A 18 3.53 5.10 -4.89
N CYS A 19 4.26 4.87 -3.80
CA CYS A 19 4.63 5.93 -2.85
C CYS A 19 5.96 6.61 -3.19
N ASN A 20 7.00 5.84 -3.48
CA ASN A 20 8.36 6.37 -3.66
C ASN A 20 8.66 6.68 -5.13
N LYS A 21 8.36 5.74 -6.04
CA LYS A 21 8.58 5.95 -7.50
C LYS A 21 7.51 6.85 -8.11
N ARG A 22 6.31 6.89 -7.53
CA ARG A 22 5.13 7.61 -8.03
C ARG A 22 4.76 7.21 -9.46
N ASP A 23 4.99 5.93 -9.79
CA ASP A 23 4.73 5.36 -11.10
C ASP A 23 3.36 4.67 -11.11
N TYR A 24 2.32 5.48 -11.34
CA TYR A 24 0.93 5.05 -11.27
C TYR A 24 0.46 4.27 -12.50
N ASP A 25 1.15 4.43 -13.63
CA ASP A 25 0.88 3.73 -14.89
C ASP A 25 1.75 2.48 -15.06
N SER A 26 2.52 2.11 -14.02
CA SER A 26 3.42 0.97 -14.02
C SER A 26 2.74 -0.31 -14.49
N PRO A 27 3.32 -1.08 -15.43
CA PRO A 27 2.83 -2.40 -15.80
C PRO A 27 2.65 -3.33 -14.60
N PHE A 28 3.52 -3.20 -13.59
CA PHE A 28 3.42 -3.93 -12.33
C PHE A 28 2.09 -3.65 -11.62
N ILE A 29 1.69 -2.38 -11.49
CA ILE A 29 0.43 -1.98 -10.85
C ILE A 29 -0.77 -2.45 -11.67
N GLN A 30 -0.68 -2.36 -13.01
CA GLN A 30 -1.75 -2.83 -13.89
C GLN A 30 -1.97 -4.35 -13.78
N GLN A 31 -0.91 -5.12 -13.54
CA GLN A 31 -0.93 -6.58 -13.41
C GLN A 31 -1.35 -7.05 -12.01
N HIS A 32 -0.78 -6.45 -10.95
CA HIS A 32 -0.85 -6.99 -9.59
C HIS A 32 -1.85 -6.28 -8.68
N VAL A 33 -2.51 -5.22 -9.12
CA VAL A 33 -3.59 -4.56 -8.36
C VAL A 33 -4.89 -4.77 -9.11
N SER A 34 -5.88 -5.41 -8.51
CA SER A 34 -7.17 -5.67 -9.16
C SER A 34 -7.82 -4.35 -9.66
N PRO A 35 -8.48 -4.31 -10.84
CA PRO A 35 -9.29 -3.17 -11.24
C PRO A 35 -10.35 -2.80 -10.19
N SER A 36 -10.88 -3.78 -9.46
CA SER A 36 -11.85 -3.61 -8.37
C SER A 36 -11.21 -3.34 -7.00
N PHE A 37 -9.89 -3.13 -6.94
CA PHE A 37 -9.19 -2.89 -5.68
C PHE A 37 -9.77 -1.69 -4.93
N CYS A 38 -10.17 -1.88 -3.69
CA CYS A 38 -10.66 -0.81 -2.82
C CYS A 38 -9.73 -0.62 -1.62
N ALA A 39 -9.54 0.63 -1.20
CA ALA A 39 -8.75 0.97 -0.02
C ALA A 39 -9.64 1.62 1.04
N THR A 40 -9.43 1.24 2.29
CA THR A 40 -10.11 1.84 3.44
C THR A 40 -9.08 2.31 4.46
N HIS A 41 -9.18 3.55 4.91
CA HIS A 41 -8.30 4.08 5.95
C HIS A 41 -9.16 4.42 7.17
N LEU A 42 -8.67 4.14 8.39
CA LEU A 42 -9.44 4.29 9.64
C LEU A 42 -10.22 5.62 9.73
N ASN A 43 -9.58 6.73 9.35
CA ASN A 43 -10.12 8.09 9.48
C ASN A 43 -10.30 8.82 8.14
N LYS A 44 -10.41 8.13 7.00
CA LYS A 44 -10.58 8.77 5.67
C LYS A 44 -11.65 8.05 4.84
N PRO A 45 -12.24 8.72 3.84
CA PRO A 45 -13.14 8.06 2.90
C PRO A 45 -12.47 6.87 2.20
N SER A 46 -13.25 5.82 1.98
CA SER A 46 -12.82 4.65 1.21
C SER A 46 -12.83 4.96 -0.29
N THR A 47 -12.02 4.22 -1.05
CA THR A 47 -12.09 4.21 -2.53
C THR A 47 -12.87 2.99 -3.00
N ALA A 48 -13.54 3.09 -4.16
CA ALA A 48 -14.37 2.01 -4.68
C ALA A 48 -13.61 1.07 -5.66
N ASN A 49 -12.52 1.54 -6.24
CA ASN A 49 -11.77 0.81 -7.28
C ASN A 49 -10.33 1.34 -7.42
N ARG A 50 -9.52 0.66 -8.24
CA ARG A 50 -8.09 0.97 -8.45
C ARG A 50 -7.88 2.38 -9.00
N ALA A 51 -8.75 2.83 -9.91
CA ALA A 51 -8.62 4.16 -10.52
C ALA A 51 -8.83 5.27 -9.47
N GLU A 52 -9.84 5.13 -8.61
CA GLU A 52 -10.06 6.06 -7.49
C GLU A 52 -8.92 6.02 -6.46
N PHE A 53 -8.40 4.83 -6.14
CA PHE A 53 -7.24 4.67 -5.27
C PHE A 53 -6.00 5.41 -5.81
N ILE A 54 -5.67 5.19 -7.08
CA ILE A 54 -4.55 5.86 -7.76
C ILE A 54 -4.77 7.38 -7.85
N ALA A 55 -5.98 7.82 -8.18
CA ALA A 55 -6.29 9.25 -8.26
C ALA A 55 -6.15 9.95 -6.91
N MET A 56 -6.63 9.31 -5.84
CA MET A 56 -6.47 9.80 -4.47
C MET A 56 -4.98 9.89 -4.08
N LEU A 57 -4.21 8.83 -4.31
CA LEU A 57 -2.80 8.79 -3.93
C LEU A 57 -1.97 9.79 -4.73
N SER A 58 -2.14 9.84 -6.06
CA SER A 58 -1.43 10.80 -6.92
C SER A 58 -1.72 12.24 -6.51
N THR A 59 -2.99 12.58 -6.25
CA THR A 59 -3.39 13.89 -5.74
C THR A 59 -2.71 14.20 -4.40
N ALA A 60 -2.66 13.25 -3.47
CA ALA A 60 -1.99 13.44 -2.19
C ALA A 60 -0.49 13.71 -2.35
N MET A 61 0.19 12.95 -3.22
CA MET A 61 1.64 13.09 -3.46
C MET A 61 2.02 14.43 -4.10
N THR A 62 1.12 15.09 -4.86
CA THR A 62 1.38 16.46 -5.36
C THR A 62 1.57 17.48 -4.24
N LYS A 63 0.95 17.24 -3.08
CA LYS A 63 1.02 18.11 -1.90
C LYS A 63 2.20 17.76 -0.98
N MET A 64 2.85 16.62 -1.21
CA MET A 64 3.92 16.08 -0.38
C MET A 64 5.11 15.72 -1.26
N PRO A 65 5.77 16.71 -1.90
CA PRO A 65 6.80 16.45 -2.90
C PRO A 65 8.02 15.72 -2.33
N THR A 66 8.28 15.85 -1.03
CA THR A 66 9.36 15.16 -0.30
C THR A 66 8.90 13.88 0.41
N PHE A 67 7.65 13.44 0.18
CA PHE A 67 7.12 12.22 0.80
C PHE A 67 8.02 11.02 0.52
N HIS A 68 8.32 10.28 1.57
CA HIS A 68 9.08 9.05 1.52
C HIS A 68 8.48 8.01 2.46
N LEU A 69 8.37 6.78 1.97
CA LEU A 69 7.92 5.62 2.70
C LEU A 69 9.08 4.63 2.89
N ASP A 70 9.39 4.32 4.14
CA ASP A 70 10.41 3.39 4.57
C ASP A 70 9.75 2.13 5.16
N ILE A 71 9.86 1.00 4.45
CA ILE A 71 9.25 -0.26 4.86
C ILE A 71 10.12 -0.92 5.92
N ARG A 72 9.58 -1.03 7.14
CA ARG A 72 10.27 -1.58 8.31
C ARG A 72 10.14 -3.08 8.41
N ASP A 73 8.94 -3.60 8.15
CA ASP A 73 8.70 -5.04 8.16
C ASP A 73 7.52 -5.40 7.25
N VAL A 74 7.49 -6.67 6.82
CA VAL A 74 6.39 -7.23 6.04
C VAL A 74 6.09 -8.65 6.51
N ILE A 75 4.84 -8.87 6.91
CA ILE A 75 4.32 -10.16 7.36
C ILE A 75 3.31 -10.64 6.33
N ALA A 76 3.32 -11.93 6.00
CA ALA A 76 2.37 -12.51 5.06
C ALA A 76 1.85 -13.84 5.60
N GLU A 77 0.55 -14.04 5.47
CA GLU A 77 -0.17 -15.28 5.72
C GLU A 77 -0.77 -15.76 4.40
N VAL A 78 -0.62 -17.03 4.08
CA VAL A 78 -1.13 -17.63 2.85
C VAL A 78 -1.90 -18.89 3.18
N ASP A 79 -3.12 -18.97 2.65
CA ASP A 79 -3.87 -20.20 2.50
C ASP A 79 -3.55 -20.78 1.12
N GLU A 80 -2.71 -21.82 1.10
CA GLU A 80 -2.25 -22.45 -0.14
C GLU A 80 -3.39 -23.15 -0.89
N GLU A 81 -4.39 -23.67 -0.19
CA GLU A 81 -5.52 -24.38 -0.81
C GLU A 81 -6.43 -23.42 -1.57
N SER A 82 -6.76 -22.28 -0.97
CA SER A 82 -7.62 -21.28 -1.61
C SER A 82 -6.86 -20.25 -2.46
N GLY A 83 -5.53 -20.25 -2.38
CA GLY A 83 -4.66 -19.27 -3.03
C GLY A 83 -4.87 -17.84 -2.52
N LYS A 84 -5.43 -17.67 -1.32
CA LYS A 84 -5.68 -16.37 -0.70
C LYS A 84 -4.53 -16.02 0.23
N GLY A 85 -4.21 -14.74 0.31
CA GLY A 85 -3.20 -14.27 1.24
C GLY A 85 -3.57 -12.94 1.88
N LYS A 86 -2.93 -12.66 3.01
CA LYS A 86 -2.95 -11.35 3.65
C LYS A 86 -1.52 -10.92 3.89
N VAL A 87 -1.25 -9.64 3.61
CA VAL A 87 0.07 -9.05 3.82
C VAL A 87 -0.10 -7.81 4.66
N TRP A 88 0.70 -7.70 5.72
CA TRP A 88 0.81 -6.49 6.55
C TRP A 88 2.16 -5.85 6.28
N VAL A 89 2.14 -4.60 5.85
CA VAL A 89 3.34 -3.78 5.67
C VAL A 89 3.39 -2.79 6.82
N PHE A 90 4.44 -2.88 7.63
CA PHE A 90 4.74 -1.86 8.62
C PHE A 90 5.72 -0.86 8.00
N SER A 91 5.35 0.41 7.98
CA SER A 91 6.14 1.46 7.35
C SER A 91 6.25 2.71 8.20
N ARG A 92 7.34 3.45 7.99
CA ARG A 92 7.56 4.78 8.53
C ARG A 92 7.56 5.79 7.39
N MET A 93 6.81 6.87 7.53
CA MET A 93 6.56 7.85 6.49
C MET A 93 7.01 9.23 6.94
N SER A 94 7.74 9.93 6.07
CA SER A 94 8.25 11.29 6.28
C SER A 94 7.95 12.19 5.08
N GLY A 95 8.27 13.48 5.18
CA GLY A 95 8.08 14.44 4.09
C GLY A 95 6.65 15.00 4.00
N PHE A 96 5.91 14.96 5.10
CA PHE A 96 4.62 15.64 5.22
C PHE A 96 4.84 17.16 5.35
N PRO A 97 3.89 18.02 4.89
CA PRO A 97 4.06 19.47 4.88
C PRO A 97 4.20 20.11 6.26
N ASP A 98 3.68 19.45 7.30
CA ASP A 98 3.74 19.87 8.70
C ASP A 98 4.92 19.26 9.46
N GLY A 99 5.92 18.70 8.76
CA GLY A 99 7.14 18.14 9.36
C GLY A 99 6.93 16.87 10.19
N LYS A 100 5.70 16.34 10.23
CA LYS A 100 5.42 15.13 11.03
C LYS A 100 6.04 13.88 10.40
N VAL A 101 6.32 12.92 11.28
CA VAL A 101 6.61 11.55 10.90
C VAL A 101 5.45 10.68 11.36
N GLN A 102 5.04 9.78 10.48
CA GLN A 102 3.96 8.83 10.76
C GLN A 102 4.46 7.40 10.64
N GLU A 103 3.89 6.51 11.44
CA GLU A 103 3.99 5.07 11.22
C GLU A 103 2.65 4.55 10.71
N SER A 104 2.72 3.56 9.82
CA SER A 104 1.55 2.94 9.22
C SER A 104 1.63 1.42 9.27
N VAL A 105 0.45 0.81 9.41
CA VAL A 105 0.23 -0.61 9.14
C VAL A 105 -0.79 -0.71 8.01
N ASP A 106 -0.33 -1.17 6.85
CA ASP A 106 -1.16 -1.44 5.68
C ASP A 106 -1.42 -2.94 5.56
N MET A 107 -2.68 -3.37 5.68
CA MET A 107 -3.10 -4.74 5.42
C MET A 107 -3.69 -4.85 4.01
N MET A 108 -3.12 -5.71 3.19
CA MET A 108 -3.62 -6.03 1.86
C MET A 108 -4.11 -7.46 1.80
N GLU A 109 -5.29 -7.67 1.22
CA GLU A 109 -5.76 -9.01 0.87
C GLU A 109 -5.43 -9.34 -0.58
N TRP A 110 -4.98 -10.56 -0.83
CA TRP A 110 -4.48 -11.05 -2.11
C TRP A 110 -5.24 -12.30 -2.55
N GLN A 111 -5.43 -12.43 -3.86
CA GLN A 111 -5.86 -13.66 -4.52
C GLN A 111 -4.79 -14.00 -5.56
N GLY A 112 -4.03 -15.08 -5.32
CA GLY A 112 -2.84 -15.37 -6.09
C GLY A 112 -1.80 -14.27 -5.93
N ASP A 113 -1.45 -13.61 -7.03
CA ASP A 113 -0.51 -12.49 -7.10
C ASP A 113 -1.23 -11.14 -7.31
N VAL A 114 -2.55 -11.08 -7.12
CA VAL A 114 -3.36 -9.87 -7.32
C VAL A 114 -3.88 -9.35 -5.99
N ALA A 115 -3.55 -8.11 -5.66
CA ALA A 115 -4.10 -7.37 -4.52
C ALA A 115 -5.56 -7.01 -4.80
N MET A 116 -6.44 -7.37 -3.87
CA MET A 116 -7.89 -7.24 -4.00
C MET A 116 -8.46 -6.10 -3.18
N ARG A 117 -7.85 -5.78 -2.03
CA ARG A 117 -8.25 -4.67 -1.16
C ARG A 117 -7.17 -4.31 -0.17
N GLY A 118 -7.17 -3.06 0.27
CA GLY A 118 -6.29 -2.52 1.29
C GLY A 118 -7.06 -1.95 2.48
N LYS A 119 -6.51 -2.11 3.66
CA LYS A 119 -6.94 -1.38 4.86
C LYS A 119 -5.74 -0.89 5.63
N ASP A 120 -5.72 0.39 5.98
CA ASP A 120 -4.61 0.97 6.71
C ASP A 120 -5.02 1.87 7.89
N ILE A 121 -4.04 2.07 8.76
CA ILE A 121 -4.07 3.04 9.85
C ILE A 121 -2.71 3.74 9.89
N GLN A 122 -2.73 5.03 10.21
CA GLN A 122 -1.54 5.86 10.32
C GLN A 122 -1.58 6.62 11.64
N MET A 123 -0.45 6.64 12.35
CA MET A 123 -0.30 7.34 13.63
C MET A 123 0.89 8.29 13.55
N VAL A 124 0.70 9.52 14.04
CA VAL A 124 1.81 10.47 14.21
C VAL A 124 2.67 9.98 15.37
N VAL A 125 3.96 9.77 15.09
CA VAL A 125 4.93 9.32 16.10
C VAL A 125 5.89 10.44 16.49
N GLU A 126 6.14 11.39 15.58
CA GLU A 126 7.00 12.55 15.84
C GLU A 126 6.45 13.80 15.14
N LYS A 127 6.75 14.97 15.71
CA LYS A 127 6.60 16.27 15.07
C LYS A 127 7.97 16.94 15.15
N GLU A 128 8.56 17.22 13.99
CA GLU A 128 9.71 18.13 13.91
C GLU A 128 9.28 19.58 14.14
#